data_AF-A0A5R2NBP4-F1
#
_entry.id   AF-A0A5R2NBP4-F1
#
_cell.length_a   1.000
_cell.length_b   1.000
_cell.length_c   1.000
_cell.angle_alpha   90.00
_cell.angle_beta   90.00
_cell.angle_gamma   90.00
#
_symmetry.space_group_name_H-M   'P 1'
#
loop_
_entity.id
_entity.type
_entity.pdbx_description
1 polymer ?
#
loop_
_entity_poly.entity_id
_entity_poly.type
_entity_poly.pdbx_seq_one_letter_code
_entity_poly.pdbx_strand_id
1 'polypeptide(L)'
;MAAVRVVRRLREAGDWQREMDGVLETLCHAMECQRGILFRLRELPGQGFAQSVAAYWIDPDFGGELASPTVIMQSIVNSDPLLERLAEDERQGKIFAGHTRDLSGFLRADFEKQNIKSFLSVSVFAHGHLWGTLAVNDCVEEREWTDEEEATLHIIALAIGDAIEHSPSDAHASEVIRRTMLQASLDAIIVIDEAGSIIEFNPAAEKMFGFQRSEILGKDLLDTVVPEYYRKGYSSGADYMSGRGAPMVGQRLETV
;
A
#
# COMPACT_ATOMS: atom_id res chain seq x y z
N MET A 1 -17.90 -9.45 -18.24
CA MET A 1 -19.07 -8.52 -18.15
C MET A 1 -19.16 -7.78 -16.81
N ALA A 2 -18.88 -8.43 -15.67
CA ALA A 2 -18.92 -7.80 -14.35
C ALA A 2 -17.85 -6.70 -14.14
N ALA A 3 -16.60 -6.95 -14.52
CA ALA A 3 -15.51 -5.96 -14.44
C ALA A 3 -15.87 -4.62 -15.11
N VAL A 4 -16.44 -4.64 -16.31
CA VAL A 4 -16.86 -3.42 -17.03
C VAL A 4 -17.92 -2.64 -16.26
N ARG A 5 -18.89 -3.32 -15.65
CA ARG A 5 -19.92 -2.67 -14.83
C ARG A 5 -19.33 -2.03 -13.58
N VAL A 6 -18.43 -2.75 -12.89
CA VAL A 6 -17.75 -2.26 -11.69
C VAL A 6 -16.87 -1.05 -12.01
N VAL A 7 -16.04 -1.13 -13.05
CA VAL A 7 -15.18 -0.03 -13.50
C VAL A 7 -16.00 1.22 -13.80
N ARG A 8 -17.10 1.06 -14.55
CA ARG A 8 -18.00 2.18 -14.87
C ARG A 8 -18.63 2.78 -13.61
N ARG A 9 -19.12 1.94 -12.70
CA ARG A 9 -19.73 2.36 -11.43
C ARG A 9 -18.76 3.17 -10.58
N LEU A 10 -17.54 2.68 -10.42
CA LEU A 10 -16.47 3.37 -9.68
C LEU A 10 -16.10 4.71 -10.31
N ARG A 11 -16.00 4.76 -11.65
CA ARG A 11 -15.64 5.99 -12.37
C ARG A 11 -16.71 7.08 -12.30
N GLU A 12 -17.98 6.68 -12.24
CA GLU A 12 -19.12 7.60 -12.11
C GLU A 12 -19.39 7.99 -10.64
N ALA A 13 -18.76 7.32 -9.67
CA ALA A 13 -18.96 7.54 -8.25
C ALA A 13 -18.22 8.80 -7.77
N GLY A 14 -18.90 9.61 -6.95
CA GLY A 14 -18.25 10.72 -6.23
C GLY A 14 -17.54 10.29 -4.94
N ASP A 15 -17.87 9.11 -4.42
CA ASP A 15 -17.30 8.53 -3.20
C ASP A 15 -17.25 7.00 -3.37
N TRP A 16 -16.05 6.46 -3.58
CA TRP A 16 -15.86 5.04 -3.86
C TRP A 16 -16.32 4.14 -2.71
N GLN A 17 -16.24 4.62 -1.46
CA GLN A 17 -16.57 3.84 -0.27
C GLN A 17 -18.04 3.44 -0.25
N ARG A 18 -18.92 4.32 -0.74
CA ARG A 18 -20.37 4.07 -0.80
C ARG A 18 -20.76 3.04 -1.85
N GLU A 19 -19.93 2.85 -2.86
CA GLU A 19 -20.21 1.90 -3.93
C GLU A 19 -19.68 0.49 -3.63
N MET A 20 -18.85 0.34 -2.60
CA MET A 20 -18.14 -0.93 -2.33
C MET A 20 -19.06 -2.10 -2.09
N ASP A 21 -20.16 -1.93 -1.35
CA ASP A 21 -21.11 -3.02 -1.11
C ASP A 21 -21.64 -3.60 -2.42
N GLY A 22 -22.05 -2.73 -3.35
CA GLY A 22 -22.57 -3.16 -4.65
C GLY A 22 -21.49 -3.60 -5.65
N VAL A 23 -20.26 -3.11 -5.49
CA VAL A 23 -19.10 -3.61 -6.25
C VAL A 23 -18.77 -5.04 -5.83
N LEU A 24 -18.67 -5.30 -4.54
CA LEU A 24 -18.36 -6.61 -3.97
C LEU A 24 -19.49 -7.61 -4.25
N GLU A 25 -20.75 -7.19 -4.14
CA GLU A 25 -21.90 -8.00 -4.55
C GLU A 25 -21.82 -8.41 -6.03
N THR A 26 -21.57 -7.45 -6.92
CA THR A 26 -21.47 -7.71 -8.37
C THR A 26 -20.30 -8.63 -8.70
N LEU A 27 -19.18 -8.47 -8.00
CA LEU A 27 -17.99 -9.31 -8.11
C LEU A 27 -18.32 -10.74 -7.68
N CYS A 28 -18.85 -10.91 -6.46
CA CYS A 28 -19.12 -12.22 -5.88
C CYS A 28 -20.16 -13.01 -6.64
N HIS A 29 -21.23 -12.37 -7.13
CA HIS A 29 -22.20 -13.03 -8.00
C HIS A 29 -21.60 -13.46 -9.34
N ALA A 30 -20.66 -12.67 -9.89
CA ALA A 30 -20.01 -13.02 -11.14
C ALA A 30 -19.00 -14.17 -11.00
N MET A 31 -18.41 -14.31 -9.82
CA MET A 31 -17.46 -15.37 -9.47
C MET A 31 -18.11 -16.50 -8.67
N GLU A 32 -19.44 -16.49 -8.49
CA GLU A 32 -20.19 -17.50 -7.75
C GLU A 32 -19.62 -17.82 -6.35
N CYS A 33 -19.03 -16.82 -5.67
CA CYS A 33 -18.37 -17.00 -4.38
C CYS A 33 -19.11 -16.31 -3.23
N GLN A 34 -18.96 -16.82 -2.00
CA GLN A 34 -19.80 -16.41 -0.88
C GLN A 34 -19.30 -15.16 -0.16
N ARG A 35 -18.03 -14.76 -0.33
CA ARG A 35 -17.49 -13.58 0.35
C ARG A 35 -16.57 -12.79 -0.56
N GLY A 36 -16.76 -11.48 -0.56
CA GLY A 36 -15.85 -10.51 -1.14
C GLY A 36 -15.42 -9.53 -0.06
N ILE A 37 -14.13 -9.27 0.05
CA ILE A 37 -13.58 -8.45 1.13
C ILE A 37 -12.53 -7.53 0.53
N LEU A 38 -12.66 -6.24 0.81
CA LEU A 38 -11.62 -5.26 0.59
C LEU A 38 -10.93 -4.98 1.91
N PHE A 39 -9.68 -5.39 2.01
CA PHE A 39 -8.83 -5.12 3.14
C PHE A 39 -8.01 -3.85 2.90
N ARG A 40 -7.91 -3.00 3.91
CA ARG A 40 -6.95 -1.91 3.98
C ARG A 40 -5.77 -2.34 4.82
N LEU A 41 -4.58 -2.22 4.26
CA LEU A 41 -3.33 -2.46 4.97
C LEU A 41 -2.87 -1.15 5.62
N ARG A 42 -2.48 -1.21 6.89
CA ARG A 42 -1.84 -0.09 7.59
C ARG A 42 -0.57 -0.59 8.24
N GLU A 43 0.56 0.01 7.87
CA GLU A 43 1.80 -0.23 8.57
C GLU A 43 1.76 0.46 9.94
N LEU A 44 2.08 -0.31 10.98
CA LEU A 44 2.19 0.14 12.35
C LEU A 44 3.69 0.10 12.73
N PRO A 45 4.35 1.27 12.86
CA PRO A 45 5.78 1.34 13.15
C PRO A 45 6.16 0.50 14.37
N GLY A 46 7.06 -0.46 14.17
CA GLY A 46 7.56 -1.37 15.22
C GLY A 46 6.58 -2.46 15.68
N GLN A 47 5.36 -2.51 15.15
CA GLN A 47 4.33 -3.51 15.51
C GLN A 47 3.90 -4.40 14.34
N GLY A 48 4.22 -4.00 13.10
CA GLY A 48 3.96 -4.76 11.87
C GLY A 48 2.86 -4.14 11.04
N PHE A 49 1.94 -4.96 10.54
CA PHE A 49 0.84 -4.48 9.71
C PHE A 49 -0.50 -4.77 10.38
N ALA A 50 -1.38 -3.77 10.43
CA ALA A 50 -2.77 -3.98 10.74
C ALA A 50 -3.55 -4.10 9.44
N GLN A 51 -4.28 -5.21 9.30
CA GLN A 51 -5.27 -5.37 8.25
C GLN A 51 -6.63 -5.00 8.83
N SER A 52 -7.29 -4.02 8.22
CA SER A 52 -8.65 -3.62 8.57
C SER A 52 -9.59 -3.94 7.41
N VAL A 53 -10.81 -4.38 7.71
CA VAL A 53 -11.84 -4.54 6.68
C VAL A 53 -12.34 -3.16 6.29
N ALA A 54 -12.04 -2.75 5.06
CA ALA A 54 -12.52 -1.48 4.50
C ALA A 54 -13.95 -1.61 3.98
N ALA A 55 -14.25 -2.75 3.34
CA ALA A 55 -15.60 -3.13 2.93
C ALA A 55 -15.68 -4.66 2.84
N TYR A 56 -16.89 -5.20 2.97
CA TYR A 56 -17.12 -6.62 2.78
C TYR A 56 -18.54 -6.87 2.27
N TRP A 57 -18.71 -7.99 1.58
CA TRP A 57 -20.00 -8.54 1.20
C TRP A 57 -19.99 -10.04 1.51
N ILE A 58 -21.10 -10.53 2.04
CA ILE A 58 -21.34 -11.95 2.29
C ILE A 58 -22.66 -12.30 1.63
N ASP A 59 -22.68 -13.45 0.98
CA ASP A 59 -23.90 -14.04 0.44
C ASP A 59 -24.96 -14.16 1.57
N PRO A 60 -26.12 -13.48 1.44
CA PRO A 60 -27.18 -13.51 2.45
C PRO A 60 -27.68 -14.93 2.76
N ASP A 61 -27.61 -15.84 1.78
CA ASP A 61 -28.10 -17.22 1.93
C ASP A 61 -27.06 -18.13 2.60
N PHE A 62 -25.79 -17.71 2.67
CA PHE A 62 -24.69 -18.48 3.25
C PHE A 62 -24.63 -18.40 4.79
N GLY A 63 -25.26 -17.39 5.42
CA GLY A 63 -25.38 -17.28 6.88
C GLY A 63 -24.05 -17.13 7.64
N GLY A 64 -22.96 -16.78 6.96
CA GLY A 64 -21.62 -16.61 7.56
C GLY A 64 -21.43 -15.24 8.20
N GLU A 65 -20.72 -15.17 9.33
CA GLU A 65 -20.22 -13.92 9.91
C GLU A 65 -18.78 -13.67 9.41
N LEU A 66 -18.45 -12.40 9.10
CA LEU A 66 -17.06 -12.02 8.92
C LEU A 66 -16.38 -12.01 10.29
N ALA A 67 -15.22 -12.66 10.42
CA ALA A 67 -14.42 -12.52 11.62
C ALA A 67 -13.99 -11.06 11.80
N SER A 68 -13.89 -10.60 13.06
CA SER A 68 -13.37 -9.28 13.39
C SER A 68 -12.04 -9.02 12.70
N PRO A 69 -11.72 -7.77 12.29
CA PRO A 69 -10.46 -7.44 11.65
C PRO A 69 -9.26 -8.03 12.41
N THR A 70 -8.48 -8.87 11.73
CA THR A 70 -7.32 -9.54 12.32
C THR A 70 -6.08 -8.65 12.19
N VAL A 71 -5.49 -8.27 13.32
CA VAL A 71 -4.17 -7.61 13.34
C VAL A 71 -3.09 -8.69 13.27
N ILE A 72 -2.31 -8.71 12.20
CA ILE A 72 -1.18 -9.64 12.06
C ILE A 72 0.11 -8.93 12.49
N MET A 73 0.55 -9.17 13.72
CA MET A 73 1.77 -8.56 14.26
C MET A 73 3.00 -8.94 13.44
N GLN A 74 4.00 -8.04 13.34
CA GLN A 74 5.25 -8.32 12.61
C GLN A 74 5.97 -9.57 13.12
N SER A 75 5.90 -9.80 14.43
CA SER A 75 6.48 -10.98 15.06
C SER A 75 5.87 -12.28 14.53
N ILE A 76 4.56 -12.28 14.23
CA ILE A 76 3.85 -13.41 13.64
C ILE A 76 4.29 -13.58 12.19
N VAL A 77 4.33 -12.49 11.40
CA VAL A 77 4.82 -12.51 10.01
C VAL A 77 6.24 -13.08 9.92
N ASN A 78 7.15 -12.62 10.77
CA ASN A 78 8.54 -13.07 10.79
C ASN A 78 8.71 -14.52 11.28
N SER A 79 7.71 -15.06 11.98
CA SER A 79 7.75 -16.43 12.52
C SER A 79 7.10 -17.47 11.60
N ASP A 80 6.34 -17.02 10.59
CA ASP A 80 5.64 -17.87 9.64
C ASP A 80 6.16 -17.59 8.22
N PRO A 81 6.96 -18.50 7.64
CA PRO A 81 7.55 -18.32 6.30
C PRO A 81 6.53 -18.08 5.19
N LEU A 82 5.29 -18.57 5.35
CA LEU A 82 4.22 -18.33 4.40
C LEU A 82 3.78 -16.86 4.43
N LEU A 83 3.65 -16.28 5.63
CA LEU A 83 3.28 -14.88 5.80
C LEU A 83 4.38 -13.93 5.33
N GLU A 84 5.65 -14.25 5.61
CA GLU A 84 6.78 -13.46 5.11
C GLU A 84 6.83 -13.43 3.58
N ARG A 85 6.68 -14.61 2.95
CA ARG A 85 6.61 -14.71 1.49
C ARG A 85 5.41 -13.95 0.92
N LEU A 86 4.24 -14.12 1.54
CA LEU A 86 3.01 -13.45 1.11
C LEU A 86 3.16 -11.92 1.19
N ALA A 87 3.74 -11.39 2.26
CA ALA A 87 3.96 -9.95 2.39
C ALA A 87 4.86 -9.38 1.29
N GLU A 88 5.86 -10.15 0.83
CA GLU A 88 6.71 -9.75 -0.29
C GLU A 88 6.00 -9.89 -1.64
N ASP A 89 5.28 -10.99 -1.84
CA ASP A 89 4.50 -11.26 -3.04
C ASP A 89 3.40 -10.20 -3.23
N GLU A 90 2.71 -9.79 -2.16
CA GLU A 90 1.70 -8.72 -2.19
C GLU A 90 2.31 -7.36 -2.56
N ARG A 91 3.50 -7.03 -2.02
CA ARG A 91 4.24 -5.80 -2.41
C ARG A 91 4.63 -5.80 -3.87
N GLN A 92 4.89 -6.98 -4.44
CA GLN A 92 5.18 -7.16 -5.87
C GLN A 92 3.91 -7.29 -6.74
N GLY A 93 2.71 -7.26 -6.13
CA GLY A 93 1.44 -7.37 -6.84
C GLY A 93 1.14 -8.78 -7.37
N LYS A 94 1.78 -9.81 -6.80
CA LYS A 94 1.50 -11.20 -7.19
C LYS A 94 0.14 -11.64 -6.66
N ILE A 95 -0.50 -12.51 -7.43
CA ILE A 95 -1.76 -13.14 -7.06
C ILE A 95 -1.50 -14.15 -5.94
N PHE A 96 -2.37 -14.17 -4.94
CA PHE A 96 -2.38 -15.21 -3.91
C PHE A 96 -3.69 -15.97 -3.99
N ALA A 97 -3.61 -17.23 -4.44
CA ALA A 97 -4.76 -18.09 -4.66
C ALA A 97 -4.44 -19.54 -4.27
N GLY A 98 -5.48 -20.31 -3.94
CA GLY A 98 -5.37 -21.74 -3.72
C GLY A 98 -6.40 -22.29 -2.75
N HIS A 99 -6.08 -23.45 -2.19
CA HIS A 99 -6.94 -24.14 -1.23
C HIS A 99 -6.40 -24.03 0.19
N THR A 100 -7.31 -23.89 1.15
CA THR A 100 -6.96 -23.83 2.58
C THR A 100 -6.21 -25.07 3.06
N ARG A 101 -6.51 -26.24 2.49
CA ARG A 101 -5.82 -27.51 2.83
C ARG A 101 -4.32 -27.52 2.50
N ASP A 102 -3.91 -26.71 1.53
CA ASP A 102 -2.53 -26.61 1.06
C ASP A 102 -1.73 -25.53 1.81
N LEU A 103 -2.41 -24.74 2.66
CA LEU A 103 -1.77 -23.80 3.56
C LEU A 103 -1.18 -24.51 4.79
N SER A 104 -0.31 -23.78 5.50
CA SER A 104 0.22 -24.15 6.79
C SER A 104 0.25 -22.95 7.74
N GLY A 105 0.53 -23.17 9.01
CA GLY A 105 0.77 -22.09 9.96
C GLY A 105 -0.49 -21.29 10.31
N PHE A 106 -0.29 -19.98 10.51
CA PHE A 106 -1.33 -19.08 11.00
C PHE A 106 -2.52 -18.98 10.03
N LEU A 107 -2.25 -18.80 8.73
CA LEU A 107 -3.30 -18.60 7.72
C LEU A 107 -4.19 -19.83 7.58
N ARG A 108 -3.64 -21.04 7.65
CA ARG A 108 -4.47 -22.26 7.62
C ARG A 108 -5.47 -22.28 8.76
N ALA A 109 -5.00 -22.06 9.99
CA ALA A 109 -5.85 -22.11 11.17
C ALA A 109 -6.94 -21.02 11.13
N ASP A 110 -6.59 -19.83 10.65
CA ASP A 110 -7.53 -18.72 10.49
C ASP A 110 -8.56 -19.01 9.39
N PHE A 111 -8.14 -19.50 8.22
CA PHE A 111 -9.03 -19.81 7.10
C PHE A 111 -9.97 -20.98 7.42
N GLU A 112 -9.49 -22.02 8.10
CA GLU A 112 -10.32 -23.13 8.59
C GLU A 112 -11.39 -22.64 9.58
N LYS A 113 -11.02 -21.78 10.53
CA LYS A 113 -11.96 -21.16 11.48
C LYS A 113 -13.03 -20.32 10.76
N GLN A 114 -12.64 -19.67 9.67
CA GLN A 114 -13.53 -18.88 8.83
C GLN A 114 -14.29 -19.72 7.79
N ASN A 115 -14.16 -21.04 7.75
CA ASN A 115 -14.74 -21.91 6.72
C ASN A 115 -14.37 -21.52 5.29
N ILE A 116 -13.19 -20.94 5.07
CA ILE A 116 -12.67 -20.66 3.73
C ILE A 116 -12.16 -21.99 3.16
N LYS A 117 -12.67 -22.40 1.99
CA LYS A 117 -12.24 -23.60 1.27
C LYS A 117 -11.23 -23.25 0.19
N SER A 118 -11.57 -22.22 -0.59
CA SER A 118 -10.74 -21.70 -1.67
C SER A 118 -10.70 -20.18 -1.56
N PHE A 119 -9.54 -19.59 -1.82
CA PHE A 119 -9.33 -18.15 -1.72
C PHE A 119 -8.60 -17.64 -2.95
N LEU A 120 -8.88 -16.40 -3.31
CA LEU A 120 -8.18 -15.65 -4.35
C LEU A 120 -8.10 -14.20 -3.91
N SER A 121 -6.89 -13.65 -3.92
CA SER A 121 -6.64 -12.27 -3.53
C SER A 121 -5.60 -11.59 -4.41
N VAL A 122 -5.81 -10.31 -4.64
CA VAL A 122 -4.93 -9.45 -5.43
C VAL A 122 -4.66 -8.14 -4.71
N SER A 123 -3.46 -7.60 -4.90
CA SER A 123 -3.06 -6.30 -4.35
C SER A 123 -3.84 -5.16 -4.98
N VAL A 124 -4.25 -4.21 -4.15
CA VAL A 124 -4.81 -2.91 -4.55
C VAL A 124 -3.73 -1.86 -4.29
N PHE A 125 -3.24 -1.24 -5.36
CA PHE A 125 -2.28 -0.15 -5.28
C PHE A 125 -2.98 1.20 -5.45
N ALA A 126 -2.56 2.18 -4.67
CA ALA A 126 -2.97 3.57 -4.83
C ALA A 126 -1.83 4.50 -4.41
N HIS A 127 -1.68 5.62 -5.09
CA HIS A 127 -0.61 6.61 -4.89
C HIS A 127 0.79 5.99 -4.93
N GLY A 128 1.01 5.00 -5.80
CA GLY A 128 2.30 4.32 -5.97
C GLY A 128 2.72 3.36 -4.85
N HIS A 129 1.83 3.02 -3.93
CA HIS A 129 2.10 2.11 -2.81
C HIS A 129 0.98 1.08 -2.64
N LEU A 130 1.27 -0.03 -1.94
CA LEU A 130 0.27 -1.04 -1.59
C LEU A 130 -0.73 -0.43 -0.60
N TRP A 131 -1.97 -0.23 -1.04
CA TRP A 131 -3.05 0.30 -0.20
C TRP A 131 -3.74 -0.81 0.60
N GLY A 132 -3.86 -1.99 0.00
CA GLY A 132 -4.53 -3.13 0.60
C GLY A 132 -4.71 -4.30 -0.35
N THR A 133 -5.65 -5.18 -0.05
CA THR A 133 -5.88 -6.42 -0.80
C THR A 133 -7.36 -6.59 -1.07
N LEU A 134 -7.73 -6.92 -2.30
CA LEU A 134 -9.08 -7.35 -2.66
C LEU A 134 -9.09 -8.88 -2.69
N ALA A 135 -9.98 -9.49 -1.92
CA ALA A 135 -10.07 -10.93 -1.76
C ALA A 135 -11.49 -11.44 -2.01
N VAL A 136 -11.58 -12.64 -2.59
CA VAL A 136 -12.81 -13.43 -2.68
C VAL A 136 -12.56 -14.81 -2.10
N ASN A 137 -13.58 -15.37 -1.44
CA ASN A 137 -13.51 -16.68 -0.81
C ASN A 137 -14.70 -17.53 -1.21
N ASP A 138 -14.41 -18.76 -1.62
CA ASP A 138 -15.40 -19.84 -1.65
C ASP A 138 -15.39 -20.55 -0.31
N CYS A 139 -16.56 -20.60 0.31
CA CYS A 139 -16.74 -21.16 1.64
C CYS A 139 -17.60 -22.42 1.65
N VAL A 140 -18.08 -22.83 0.47
CA VAL A 140 -18.95 -24.00 0.28
C VAL A 140 -18.17 -25.11 -0.40
N GLU A 141 -17.46 -24.81 -1.49
CA GLU A 141 -16.76 -25.79 -2.32
C GLU A 141 -15.24 -25.53 -2.42
N GLU A 142 -14.48 -26.61 -2.51
CA GLU A 142 -13.09 -26.52 -2.97
C GLU A 142 -13.08 -26.41 -4.49
N ARG A 143 -12.52 -25.32 -5.01
CA ARG A 143 -12.47 -25.02 -6.44
C ARG A 143 -11.16 -24.36 -6.83
N GLU A 144 -10.80 -24.55 -8.09
CA GLU A 144 -9.68 -23.86 -8.73
C GLU A 144 -10.20 -22.57 -9.38
N TRP A 145 -9.42 -21.51 -9.29
CA TRP A 145 -9.75 -20.24 -9.94
C TRP A 145 -9.25 -20.25 -11.38
N THR A 146 -10.09 -19.75 -12.28
CA THR A 146 -9.75 -19.66 -13.70
C THR A 146 -8.94 -18.38 -14.00
N ASP A 147 -8.13 -18.41 -15.06
CA ASP A 147 -7.41 -17.22 -15.55
C ASP A 147 -8.36 -16.02 -15.79
N GLU A 148 -9.62 -16.27 -16.19
CA GLU A 148 -10.63 -15.23 -16.38
C GLU A 148 -11.10 -14.60 -15.07
N GLU A 149 -11.25 -15.41 -14.01
CA GLU A 149 -11.59 -14.95 -12.66
C GLU A 149 -10.46 -14.15 -12.04
N GLU A 150 -9.22 -14.63 -12.17
CA GLU A 150 -8.02 -13.91 -11.75
C GLU A 150 -7.92 -12.55 -12.45
N ALA A 151 -8.07 -12.53 -13.77
CA ALA A 151 -8.06 -11.29 -14.55
C ALA A 151 -9.20 -10.35 -14.16
N THR A 152 -10.40 -10.89 -13.91
CA THR A 152 -11.56 -10.10 -13.47
C THR A 152 -11.29 -9.41 -12.14
N LEU A 153 -10.76 -10.15 -11.16
CA LEU A 153 -10.44 -9.60 -9.85
C LEU A 153 -9.34 -8.54 -9.94
N HIS A 154 -8.30 -8.78 -10.75
CA HIS A 154 -7.20 -7.85 -10.96
C HIS A 154 -7.68 -6.53 -11.62
N ILE A 155 -8.56 -6.61 -12.64
CA ILE A 155 -9.14 -5.41 -13.27
C ILE A 155 -9.95 -4.59 -12.27
N ILE A 156 -10.71 -5.26 -11.41
CA ILE A 156 -11.51 -4.58 -10.39
C ILE A 156 -10.61 -3.94 -9.33
N ALA A 157 -9.54 -4.61 -8.90
CA ALA A 157 -8.56 -4.06 -7.98
C ALA A 157 -7.88 -2.79 -8.54
N LEU A 158 -7.52 -2.79 -9.82
CA LEU A 158 -6.98 -1.60 -10.49
C LEU A 158 -7.99 -0.44 -10.50
N ALA A 159 -9.27 -0.72 -10.77
CA ALA A 159 -10.31 0.30 -10.77
C ALA A 159 -10.59 0.87 -9.37
N ILE A 160 -10.51 0.02 -8.32
CA ILE A 160 -10.61 0.48 -6.92
C ILE A 160 -9.41 1.37 -6.58
N GLY A 161 -8.19 0.97 -6.98
CA GLY A 161 -6.98 1.78 -6.80
C GLY A 161 -7.10 3.17 -7.43
N ASP A 162 -7.53 3.23 -8.69
CA ASP A 162 -7.79 4.49 -9.40
C ASP A 162 -8.84 5.34 -8.68
N ALA A 163 -9.95 4.75 -8.23
CA ALA A 163 -10.99 5.47 -7.50
C ALA A 163 -10.51 6.01 -6.14
N ILE A 164 -9.62 5.28 -5.45
CA ILE A 164 -8.97 5.74 -4.21
C ILE A 164 -8.07 6.96 -4.49
N GLU A 165 -7.28 6.93 -5.58
CA GLU A 165 -6.39 8.04 -5.92
C GLU A 165 -7.13 9.35 -6.19
N HIS A 166 -8.33 9.26 -6.74
CA HIS A 166 -9.21 10.39 -7.02
C HIS A 166 -10.08 10.81 -5.82
N SER A 167 -9.94 10.14 -4.67
CA SER A 167 -10.70 10.44 -3.45
C SER A 167 -10.05 11.55 -2.61
N PRO A 168 -10.77 12.65 -2.29
CA PRO A 168 -10.24 13.73 -1.46
C PRO A 168 -9.87 13.30 -0.03
N SER A 169 -10.56 12.31 0.52
CA SER A 169 -10.35 11.83 1.90
C SER A 169 -9.05 11.04 2.05
N ASP A 170 -8.70 10.22 1.06
CA ASP A 170 -7.48 9.42 1.07
C ASP A 170 -6.25 10.22 0.65
N ALA A 171 -6.40 11.24 -0.21
CA ALA A 171 -5.31 12.18 -0.52
C ALA A 171 -4.79 12.91 0.74
N HIS A 172 -5.69 13.32 1.63
CA HIS A 172 -5.30 13.95 2.90
C HIS A 172 -4.66 12.95 3.87
N ALA A 173 -5.19 11.72 3.96
CA ALA A 173 -4.62 10.67 4.81
C ALA A 173 -3.21 10.25 4.34
N SER A 174 -3.00 10.12 3.03
CA SER A 174 -1.70 9.82 2.43
C SER A 174 -0.68 10.93 2.69
N GLU A 175 -1.07 12.20 2.58
CA GLU A 175 -0.20 13.34 2.91
C GLU A 175 0.14 13.39 4.41
N VAL A 176 -0.81 13.08 5.29
CA VAL A 176 -0.56 12.99 6.74
C VAL A 176 0.40 11.85 7.05
N ILE A 177 0.19 10.65 6.50
CA ILE A 177 1.08 9.50 6.70
C ILE A 177 2.47 9.81 6.17
N ARG A 178 2.58 10.39 4.96
CA ARG A 178 3.86 10.83 4.37
C ARG A 178 4.58 11.81 5.29
N ARG A 179 3.88 12.81 5.83
CA ARG A 179 4.46 13.75 6.81
C ARG A 179 4.87 13.06 8.10
N THR A 180 4.06 12.16 8.63
CA THR A 180 4.38 11.41 9.86
C THR A 180 5.61 10.52 9.67
N MET A 181 5.72 9.83 8.53
CA MET A 181 6.89 9.02 8.18
C MET A 181 8.15 9.88 8.05
N LEU A 182 8.06 11.00 7.32
CA LEU A 182 9.19 11.94 7.20
C LEU A 182 9.60 12.48 8.58
N GLN A 183 8.64 12.83 9.43
CA GLN A 183 8.91 13.34 10.78
C GLN A 183 9.52 12.29 11.72
N ALA A 184 9.16 11.02 11.57
CA ALA A 184 9.65 9.92 12.41
C ALA A 184 10.99 9.31 11.93
N SER A 185 11.41 9.62 10.70
CA SER A 185 12.68 9.11 10.14
C SER A 185 13.89 9.56 10.96
N LEU A 186 14.79 8.61 11.24
CA LEU A 186 16.08 8.87 11.89
C LEU A 186 17.14 9.35 10.91
N ASP A 187 16.99 9.04 9.62
CA ASP A 187 17.87 9.52 8.56
C ASP A 187 17.44 10.91 8.09
N ALA A 188 18.44 11.75 7.77
CA ALA A 188 18.21 13.07 7.19
C ALA A 188 17.64 12.92 5.78
N ILE A 189 16.41 13.41 5.59
CA ILE A 189 15.70 13.38 4.31
C ILE A 189 15.47 14.82 3.86
N ILE A 190 15.91 15.09 2.64
CA ILE A 190 15.74 16.37 1.94
C ILE A 190 15.15 16.05 0.58
N VAL A 191 14.04 16.70 0.24
CA VAL A 191 13.41 16.56 -1.09
C VAL A 191 13.54 17.90 -1.80
N ILE A 192 13.91 17.86 -3.07
CA ILE A 192 14.01 19.03 -3.94
C ILE A 192 13.04 18.93 -5.11
N ASP A 193 12.66 20.06 -5.68
CA ASP A 193 11.95 20.13 -6.96
C ASP A 193 12.92 20.02 -8.16
N GLU A 194 12.36 20.05 -9.38
CA GLU A 194 13.12 19.97 -10.63
C GLU A 194 14.12 21.12 -10.83
N ALA A 195 13.92 22.26 -10.15
CA ALA A 195 14.81 23.41 -10.20
C ALA A 195 15.94 23.33 -9.15
N GLY A 196 15.87 22.38 -8.20
CA GLY A 196 16.84 22.22 -7.12
C GLY A 196 16.43 22.88 -5.80
N SER A 197 15.21 23.40 -5.72
CA SER A 197 14.69 24.08 -4.53
C SER A 197 14.20 23.07 -3.51
N ILE A 198 14.55 23.25 -2.23
CA ILE A 198 14.17 22.35 -1.15
C ILE A 198 12.67 22.48 -0.86
N ILE A 199 11.92 21.40 -1.06
CA ILE A 199 10.47 21.32 -0.81
C ILE A 199 10.11 20.53 0.45
N GLU A 200 11.01 19.67 0.93
CA GLU A 200 10.87 19.00 2.24
C GLU A 200 12.20 18.93 2.97
N PHE A 201 12.13 19.08 4.28
CA PHE A 201 13.26 19.00 5.20
C PHE A 201 12.78 18.39 6.51
N ASN A 202 13.25 17.19 6.83
CA ASN A 202 12.75 16.46 8.01
C ASN A 202 13.53 16.81 9.30
N PRO A 203 13.01 16.47 10.49
CA PRO A 203 13.67 16.80 11.76
C PRO A 203 15.09 16.23 11.92
N ALA A 204 15.38 15.09 11.29
CA ALA A 204 16.73 14.53 11.26
C ALA A 204 17.69 15.40 10.43
N ALA A 205 17.23 15.95 9.30
CA ALA A 205 17.98 16.92 8.50
C ALA A 205 18.17 18.24 9.24
N GLU A 206 17.17 18.71 10.01
CA GLU A 206 17.31 19.88 10.89
C GLU A 206 18.43 19.70 11.90
N LYS A 207 18.48 18.53 12.54
CA LYS A 207 19.54 18.21 13.50
C LYS A 207 20.91 18.06 12.84
N MET A 208 20.96 17.43 11.66
CA MET A 208 22.21 17.14 10.96
C MET A 208 22.87 18.40 10.38
N PHE A 209 22.07 19.26 9.73
CA PHE A 209 22.56 20.43 9.01
C PHE A 209 22.38 21.75 9.78
N GLY A 210 21.68 21.73 10.91
CA GLY A 210 21.53 22.88 11.80
C GLY A 210 20.59 23.97 11.31
N PHE A 211 19.81 23.72 10.26
CA PHE A 211 18.78 24.63 9.75
C PHE A 211 17.40 24.21 10.23
N GLN A 212 16.53 25.16 10.57
CA GLN A 212 15.12 24.82 10.71
C GLN A 212 14.46 24.71 9.33
N ARG A 213 13.51 23.80 9.21
CA ARG A 213 12.71 23.59 7.99
C ARG A 213 12.12 24.91 7.50
N SER A 214 11.54 25.71 8.40
CA SER A 214 10.94 27.00 8.07
C SER A 214 11.91 28.01 7.45
N GLU A 215 13.21 27.83 7.68
CA GLU A 215 14.26 28.73 7.20
C GLU A 215 14.85 28.28 5.86
N ILE A 216 14.63 27.02 5.46
CA ILE A 216 15.32 26.41 4.33
C ILE A 216 14.40 26.02 3.17
N LEU A 217 13.10 25.87 3.41
CA LEU A 217 12.14 25.60 2.35
C LEU A 217 12.16 26.71 1.28
N GLY A 218 12.12 26.30 0.02
CA GLY A 218 12.17 27.17 -1.16
C GLY A 218 13.56 27.71 -1.51
N LYS A 219 14.60 27.39 -0.73
CA LYS A 219 15.98 27.73 -1.06
C LYS A 219 16.62 26.65 -1.92
N ASP A 220 17.59 27.04 -2.73
CA ASP A 220 18.37 26.10 -3.54
C ASP A 220 19.26 25.21 -2.66
N LEU A 221 19.29 23.91 -2.95
CA LEU A 221 20.05 22.90 -2.22
C LEU A 221 21.57 23.18 -2.23
N LEU A 222 22.10 23.64 -3.37
CA LEU A 222 23.52 23.89 -3.57
C LEU A 222 24.00 25.06 -2.70
N ASP A 223 23.19 26.11 -2.61
CA ASP A 223 23.52 27.33 -1.87
C ASP A 223 23.41 27.16 -0.35
N THR A 224 22.67 26.16 0.12
CA THR A 224 22.33 25.99 1.53
C THR A 224 22.98 24.77 2.16
N VAL A 225 22.58 23.57 1.74
CA VAL A 225 22.97 22.30 2.36
C VAL A 225 24.33 21.84 1.87
N VAL A 226 24.64 22.07 0.58
CA VAL A 226 25.92 21.66 0.01
C VAL A 226 27.03 22.61 0.48
N PRO A 227 28.09 22.10 1.13
CA PRO A 227 29.22 22.93 1.58
C PRO A 227 29.94 23.61 0.41
N GLU A 228 30.44 24.82 0.65
CA GLU A 228 31.02 25.71 -0.39
C GLU A 228 32.13 25.06 -1.23
N TYR A 229 32.94 24.20 -0.62
CA TYR A 229 34.02 23.48 -1.29
C TYR A 229 33.52 22.42 -2.30
N TYR A 230 32.28 21.94 -2.17
CA TYR A 230 31.64 21.00 -3.11
C TYR A 230 30.80 21.69 -4.20
N ARG A 231 30.62 23.01 -4.13
CA ARG A 231 29.80 23.75 -5.12
C ARG A 231 30.49 23.94 -6.46
N LYS A 232 31.83 23.85 -6.48
CA LYS A 232 32.64 24.22 -7.64
C LYS A 232 32.38 23.28 -8.82
N GLY A 233 31.85 23.84 -9.91
CA GLY A 233 31.51 23.10 -11.13
C GLY A 233 30.02 22.86 -11.34
N TYR A 234 29.17 23.30 -10.41
CA TYR A 234 27.71 23.20 -10.51
C TYR A 234 27.05 24.58 -10.36
N SER A 235 25.96 24.78 -11.08
CA SER A 235 25.24 26.06 -11.17
C SER A 235 23.95 26.12 -10.34
N SER A 236 23.41 24.96 -9.91
CA SER A 236 22.23 24.85 -9.06
C SER A 236 22.20 23.51 -8.32
N GLY A 237 21.28 23.36 -7.37
CA GLY A 237 21.01 22.07 -6.70
C GLY A 237 20.60 20.97 -7.67
N ALA A 238 19.82 21.32 -8.71
CA ALA A 238 19.44 20.38 -9.76
C ALA A 238 20.64 19.91 -10.60
N ASP A 239 21.53 20.84 -10.97
CA ASP A 239 22.77 20.55 -11.71
C ASP A 239 23.69 19.62 -10.90
N TYR A 240 23.87 19.92 -9.60
CA TYR A 240 24.63 19.10 -8.65
C TYR A 240 24.10 17.65 -8.54
N MET A 241 22.78 17.48 -8.53
CA MET A 241 22.16 16.15 -8.48
C MET A 241 22.24 15.42 -9.83
N SER A 242 22.15 16.15 -10.95
CA SER A 242 22.20 15.57 -12.30
C SER A 242 23.60 15.12 -12.74
N GLY A 243 24.67 15.74 -12.23
CA GLY A 243 26.06 15.46 -12.60
C GLY A 243 26.70 14.20 -11.97
N ARG A 244 25.93 13.38 -11.24
CA ARG A 244 26.42 12.41 -10.22
C ARG A 244 27.22 13.12 -9.11
N GLY A 245 26.51 13.74 -8.16
CA GLY A 245 27.05 14.20 -6.87
C GLY A 245 27.62 13.06 -6.00
N ALA A 246 28.75 12.49 -6.42
CA ALA A 246 29.50 11.45 -5.73
C ALA A 246 30.19 12.07 -4.50
N PRO A 247 29.56 12.05 -3.31
CA PRO A 247 29.37 10.82 -2.55
C PRO A 247 28.07 10.70 -1.70
N MET A 248 27.03 11.52 -1.92
CA MET A 248 25.95 11.64 -0.91
C MET A 248 24.73 10.72 -1.12
N VAL A 249 24.58 10.08 -2.29
CA VAL A 249 23.42 9.23 -2.58
C VAL A 249 23.80 7.76 -2.37
N GLY A 250 23.25 7.15 -1.32
CA GLY A 250 23.37 5.71 -1.04
C GLY A 250 24.48 5.30 -0.04
N GLN A 251 25.16 6.24 0.62
CA GLN A 251 26.12 5.93 1.70
C GLN A 251 25.82 6.70 2.98
N ARG A 252 25.85 5.99 4.12
CA ARG A 252 25.78 6.54 5.48
C ARG A 252 27.09 7.28 5.78
N LEU A 253 27.00 8.55 6.16
CA LEU A 253 28.15 9.38 6.52
C LEU A 253 28.17 9.54 8.05
N GLU A 254 29.18 8.95 8.70
CA GLU A 254 29.46 9.17 10.13
C GLU A 254 30.62 10.16 10.24
N THR A 255 30.37 11.32 10.84
CA THR A 255 31.43 12.25 11.25
C THR A 255 31.65 12.11 12.75
N VAL A 256 32.90 11.82 13.13
CA VAL A 256 33.37 11.70 14.53
C VAL A 256 33.38 13.06 15.22
#